data_AF-A0A8R2AKZ3-F1
#
_entry.id   AF-A0A8R2AKZ3-F1
#
_cell.length_a   1.000
_cell.length_b   1.000
_cell.length_c   1.000
_cell.angle_alpha   90.00
_cell.angle_beta   90.00
_cell.angle_gamma   90.00
#
_symmetry.space_group_name_H-M   'P 1'
#
loop_
_entity.id
_entity.type
_entity.pdbx_description
1 polymer ?
#
loop_
_entity_poly.entity_id
_entity_poly.type
_entity_poly.pdbx_seq_one_letter_code
_entity_poly.pdbx_strand_id
1 'polypeptide(L)'
;MDPHDHWKSAKRPNYVTNVDLKYPYSELPYTAQYKLLKLPITGELIEHVDYWGEGSIVNGGLYSGFRDCYNVNRQYQVVSNGSDKGHKIPNRIPVRDENDCDTRAYIKDDSVKIVTLMSAPIIPNSARDITRIVNERVGMVVIYGMPVESQGIKLLAAELKNKLLLYCPDYELSDYLQEPTMMDSHVAFLNKQLLVDLLVKYVSTGDYDKAVTTTKFLKDDNVGFVIEELIDRLLHARESNMFAYADKLWSAGHHDIVNDFFPSEVKLITKQERVKIIGRHYNQALKLDSHLDWYNDRLAWGDSKDKTSHRMSWKLIPVWENNKLLYKIMNTEHTMYLKLDKSVDGYGDRKAWGSNNSEEKRHLWKLTPVVLETGNVLLIENHEYGQGLKLDASVDWYGDRLLWGNNGNVNGNPSYFGWVIDAWQ
;
A
#
# COMPACT_ATOMS: atom_id res chain seq x y z
N MET A 1 21.84 33.41 34.69
CA MET A 1 20.49 33.97 34.85
C MET A 1 19.56 32.79 35.03
N ASP A 2 18.63 32.83 35.99
CA ASP A 2 17.62 31.78 36.16
C ASP A 2 16.85 31.60 34.83
N PRO A 3 16.70 30.37 34.29
CA PRO A 3 15.90 30.13 33.08
C PRO A 3 14.52 30.76 33.12
N HIS A 4 13.89 30.80 34.30
CA HIS A 4 12.60 31.45 34.50
C HIS A 4 12.66 32.97 34.32
N ASP A 5 13.69 33.63 34.84
CA ASP A 5 13.85 35.09 34.71
C ASP A 5 14.23 35.49 33.28
N HIS A 6 15.03 34.65 32.61
CA HIS A 6 15.36 34.82 31.20
C HIS A 6 14.10 34.70 30.33
N TRP A 7 13.27 33.68 30.56
CA TRP A 7 12.02 33.51 29.81
C TRP A 7 11.00 34.63 30.09
N LYS A 8 10.88 35.09 31.35
CA LYS A 8 9.99 36.21 31.69
C LYS A 8 10.34 37.51 30.99
N SER A 9 11.64 37.76 30.80
CA SER A 9 12.17 38.95 30.12
C SER A 9 12.28 38.79 28.60
N ALA A 10 12.08 37.58 28.07
CA ALA A 10 12.09 37.30 26.65
C ALA A 10 10.99 38.05 25.91
N LYS A 11 11.29 38.46 24.68
CA LYS A 11 10.32 39.09 23.77
C LYS A 11 9.20 38.11 23.41
N ARG A 12 8.03 38.64 23.06
CA ARG A 12 6.89 37.86 22.57
C ARG A 12 7.27 37.02 21.34
N PRO A 13 6.53 35.93 21.03
CA PRO A 13 6.78 35.16 19.83
C PRO A 13 6.71 35.99 18.54
N ASN A 14 7.49 35.58 17.54
CA ASN A 14 7.47 36.21 16.22
C ASN A 14 6.39 35.57 15.34
N TYR A 15 5.24 36.24 15.26
CA TYR A 15 4.11 35.85 14.41
C TYR A 15 4.12 36.52 13.01
N VAL A 16 5.23 37.16 12.63
CA VAL A 16 5.46 37.55 11.23
C VAL A 16 5.96 36.34 10.43
N THR A 17 6.76 35.48 11.07
CA THR A 17 7.34 34.26 10.49
C THR A 17 6.52 33.01 10.81
N ASN A 18 5.77 33.02 11.91
CA ASN A 18 4.93 31.90 12.37
C ASN A 18 3.46 32.30 12.39
N VAL A 19 2.56 31.32 12.27
CA VAL A 19 1.11 31.55 12.36
C VAL A 19 0.72 31.66 13.84
N ASP A 20 -0.06 32.68 14.20
CA ASP A 20 -0.63 32.81 15.55
C ASP A 20 -1.85 31.88 15.69
N LEU A 21 -1.63 30.72 16.29
CA LEU A 21 -2.67 29.73 16.51
C LEU A 21 -3.54 30.13 17.70
N LYS A 22 -4.83 29.75 17.65
CA LYS A 22 -5.75 30.04 18.75
C LYS A 22 -5.30 29.33 20.03
N TYR A 23 -5.43 30.02 21.16
CA TYR A 23 -5.11 29.50 22.50
C TYR A 23 -3.63 29.10 22.71
N PRO A 24 -2.65 29.95 22.35
CA PRO A 24 -1.25 29.64 22.56
C PRO A 24 -0.89 29.76 24.05
N TYR A 25 -0.15 28.79 24.59
CA TYR A 25 0.39 28.86 25.95
C TYR A 25 1.83 29.41 25.97
N SER A 26 2.22 30.14 24.91
CA SER A 26 3.52 30.80 24.74
C SER A 26 3.87 31.81 25.80
N GLU A 27 2.86 32.49 26.36
CA GLU A 27 3.02 33.53 27.37
C GLU A 27 2.69 33.02 28.80
N LEU A 28 2.35 31.73 28.95
CA LEU A 28 1.95 31.13 30.22
C LEU A 28 2.96 30.05 30.67
N PRO A 29 3.37 30.01 31.96
CA PRO A 29 4.22 28.94 32.48
C PRO A 29 3.45 27.63 32.67
N TYR A 30 4.17 26.51 32.80
CA TYR A 30 3.57 25.24 33.20
C TYR A 30 2.99 25.35 34.61
N THR A 31 1.67 25.23 34.74
CA THR A 31 1.02 25.39 36.03
C THR A 31 -0.21 24.50 36.11
N ALA A 32 -0.19 23.56 37.06
CA ALA A 32 -1.35 22.75 37.45
C ALA A 32 -2.52 23.58 38.06
N GLN A 33 -2.41 24.92 38.07
CA GLN A 33 -3.32 25.85 38.75
C GLN A 33 -4.32 26.55 37.81
N TYR A 34 -4.09 26.54 36.49
CA TYR A 34 -5.08 27.08 35.56
C TYR A 34 -6.06 25.97 35.12
N LYS A 35 -7.36 26.27 35.15
CA LYS A 35 -8.37 25.45 34.44
C LYS A 35 -8.22 25.69 32.95
N LEU A 36 -7.30 24.96 32.33
CA LEU A 36 -7.05 25.09 30.90
C LEU A 36 -8.07 24.27 30.10
N LEU A 37 -8.60 24.88 29.05
CA LEU A 37 -9.39 24.17 28.06
C LEU A 37 -8.42 23.36 27.20
N LYS A 38 -8.54 22.04 27.24
CA LYS A 38 -7.70 21.15 26.42
C LYS A 38 -8.01 21.37 24.94
N LEU A 39 -6.96 21.56 24.15
CA LEU A 39 -7.00 21.56 22.70
C LEU A 39 -7.30 20.15 22.17
N PRO A 40 -8.04 20.03 21.06
CA PRO A 40 -8.82 21.08 20.42
C PRO A 40 -10.03 21.45 21.30
N ILE A 41 -10.41 22.73 21.33
CA ILE A 41 -11.58 23.18 22.12
C ILE A 41 -12.89 22.83 21.42
N THR A 42 -12.88 22.81 20.08
CA THR A 42 -13.97 22.33 19.23
C THR A 42 -13.89 20.80 19.06
N GLY A 43 -14.77 20.24 18.22
CA GLY A 43 -14.67 18.85 17.77
C GLY A 43 -13.72 18.63 16.60
N GLU A 44 -13.03 19.67 16.13
CA GLU A 44 -12.04 19.58 15.04
C GLU A 44 -10.71 19.08 15.57
N LEU A 45 -9.94 18.31 14.78
CA LEU A 45 -8.62 17.83 15.18
C LEU A 45 -7.57 18.96 15.10
N ILE A 46 -6.50 18.83 15.88
CA ILE A 46 -5.29 19.66 15.73
C ILE A 46 -4.52 19.14 14.51
N GLU A 47 -4.17 20.04 13.60
CA GLU A 47 -3.42 19.67 12.40
C GLU A 47 -2.00 19.18 12.74
N HIS A 48 -1.25 19.94 13.56
CA HIS A 48 0.16 19.65 13.79
C HIS A 48 0.64 20.03 15.20
N VAL A 49 1.33 19.08 15.86
CA VAL A 49 2.12 19.28 17.08
C VAL A 49 3.57 18.88 16.84
N ASP A 50 4.51 19.79 17.07
CA ASP A 50 5.96 19.55 16.94
C ASP A 50 6.61 19.42 18.33
N TYR A 51 7.17 18.25 18.63
CA TYR A 51 7.85 17.98 19.89
C TYR A 51 9.26 18.53 19.90
N TRP A 52 9.54 19.32 20.94
CA TRP A 52 10.76 20.09 21.11
C TRP A 52 10.96 21.16 20.03
N GLY A 53 9.90 21.46 19.28
CA GLY A 53 9.87 22.53 18.30
C GLY A 53 10.01 23.91 18.93
N GLU A 54 10.48 24.84 18.12
CA GLU A 54 10.67 26.25 18.48
C GLU A 54 10.00 27.19 17.47
N GLY A 55 9.08 26.65 16.63
CA GLY A 55 8.57 27.31 15.43
C GLY A 55 9.52 27.20 14.24
N SER A 56 9.15 27.85 13.13
CA SER A 56 9.99 27.93 11.94
C SER A 56 11.17 28.86 12.20
N ILE A 57 12.38 28.32 12.11
CA ILE A 57 13.65 29.04 12.31
C ILE A 57 14.47 28.92 11.04
N VAL A 58 15.00 30.06 10.58
CA VAL A 58 15.97 30.12 9.49
C VAL A 58 17.36 30.37 10.06
N ASN A 59 18.30 29.48 9.77
CA ASN A 59 19.69 29.60 10.19
C ASN A 59 20.64 29.23 9.05
N GLY A 60 21.43 30.19 8.56
CA GLY A 60 22.38 29.94 7.47
C GLY A 60 21.74 29.47 6.16
N GLY A 61 20.47 29.84 5.91
CA GLY A 61 19.70 29.40 4.73
C GLY A 61 19.01 28.04 4.89
N LEU A 62 19.22 27.35 6.00
CA LEU A 62 18.50 26.12 6.34
C LEU A 62 17.31 26.41 7.25
N TYR A 63 16.29 25.58 7.13
CA TYR A 63 15.03 25.69 7.87
C TYR A 63 14.91 24.56 8.91
N SER A 64 14.40 24.90 10.10
CA SER A 64 13.90 23.92 11.07
C SER A 64 12.55 24.29 11.61
N GLY A 65 11.81 23.28 12.06
CA GLY A 65 10.49 23.44 12.65
C GLY A 65 9.48 23.93 11.61
N PHE A 66 8.27 24.23 12.08
CA PHE A 66 7.13 24.52 11.22
C PHE A 66 6.46 25.82 11.62
N ARG A 67 5.89 26.51 10.64
CA ARG A 67 5.22 27.81 10.85
C ARG A 67 3.86 27.68 11.51
N ASP A 68 3.14 26.62 11.17
CA ASP A 68 1.73 26.41 11.49
C ASP A 68 1.55 25.14 12.35
N CYS A 69 2.11 25.16 13.56
CA CYS A 69 2.00 24.06 14.51
C CYS A 69 2.02 24.56 15.97
N TYR A 70 1.58 23.71 16.88
CA TYR A 70 1.85 23.86 18.31
C TYR A 70 3.20 23.24 18.67
N ASN A 71 4.00 23.93 19.48
CA ASN A 71 5.35 23.51 19.83
C ASN A 71 5.42 22.99 21.27
N VAL A 72 5.57 21.69 21.49
CA VAL A 72 5.75 21.14 22.84
C VAL A 72 7.18 21.42 23.28
N ASN A 73 7.37 22.16 24.37
CA ASN A 73 8.71 22.48 24.85
C ASN A 73 8.74 22.78 26.36
N ARG A 74 9.93 22.90 26.94
CA ARG A 74 10.11 23.21 28.37
C ARG A 74 9.45 24.55 28.70
N GLN A 75 8.87 24.64 29.89
CA GLN A 75 8.12 25.80 30.36
C GLN A 75 8.87 27.15 30.36
N TYR A 76 10.21 27.13 30.32
CA TYR A 76 11.04 28.34 30.25
C TYR A 76 12.00 28.33 29.06
N GLN A 77 11.79 27.44 28.08
CA GLN A 77 12.57 27.48 26.84
C GLN A 77 12.19 28.74 26.03
N VAL A 78 13.21 29.38 25.50
CA VAL A 78 13.13 30.42 24.47
C VAL A 78 13.74 29.89 23.17
N VAL A 79 13.44 30.51 22.04
CA VAL A 79 14.04 30.18 20.75
C VAL A 79 15.58 30.20 20.87
N SER A 80 16.21 29.10 20.48
CA SER A 80 17.63 28.83 20.72
C SER A 80 18.54 29.46 19.68
N ASN A 81 18.07 29.58 18.43
CA ASN A 81 18.87 29.92 17.26
C ASN A 81 18.11 30.81 16.25
N GLY A 82 18.82 31.27 15.21
CA GLY A 82 18.26 32.12 14.14
C GLY A 82 17.96 33.55 14.58
N SER A 83 17.23 34.29 13.74
CA SER A 83 16.88 35.69 13.97
C SER A 83 16.02 35.92 15.21
N ASP A 84 15.23 34.91 15.57
CA ASP A 84 14.28 34.97 16.68
C ASP A 84 14.89 34.48 18.00
N LYS A 85 16.20 34.21 18.05
CA LYS A 85 16.91 33.79 19.26
C LYS A 85 16.57 34.68 20.46
N GLY A 86 16.21 34.05 21.57
CA GLY A 86 15.83 34.72 22.81
C GLY A 86 14.37 35.22 22.86
N HIS A 87 13.57 35.02 21.81
CA HIS A 87 12.12 35.23 21.88
C HIS A 87 11.44 34.01 22.49
N LYS A 88 10.24 34.20 23.05
CA LYS A 88 9.39 33.10 23.48
C LYS A 88 8.98 32.26 22.27
N ILE A 89 8.84 30.95 22.46
CA ILE A 89 8.45 30.02 21.40
C ILE A 89 6.99 30.28 20.96
N PRO A 90 6.70 30.39 19.65
CA PRO A 90 5.34 30.51 19.14
C PRO A 90 4.50 29.26 19.40
N ASN A 91 3.22 29.47 19.71
CA ASN A 91 2.22 28.41 19.99
C ASN A 91 2.71 27.33 20.95
N ARG A 92 3.48 27.69 21.98
CA ARG A 92 4.12 26.74 22.87
C ARG A 92 3.08 25.99 23.70
N ILE A 93 3.27 24.69 23.86
CA ILE A 93 2.63 23.83 24.85
C ILE A 93 3.69 23.49 25.91
N PRO A 94 3.63 24.11 27.11
CA PRO A 94 4.69 23.94 28.08
C PRO A 94 4.60 22.56 28.77
N VAL A 95 5.73 21.87 28.81
CA VAL A 95 5.97 20.72 29.71
C VAL A 95 6.99 21.12 30.78
N ARG A 96 7.09 20.33 31.85
CA ARG A 96 7.96 20.65 32.98
C ARG A 96 9.43 20.71 32.55
N ASP A 97 9.90 19.63 31.91
CA ASP A 97 11.25 19.47 31.36
C ASP A 97 11.29 18.23 30.41
N GLU A 98 12.48 17.91 29.89
CA GLU A 98 12.72 16.79 28.98
C GLU A 98 12.44 15.40 29.56
N ASN A 99 12.46 15.25 30.88
CA ASN A 99 12.21 13.97 31.57
C ASN A 99 10.74 13.79 31.95
N ASP A 100 9.99 14.89 32.04
CA ASP A 100 8.58 14.93 32.43
C ASP A 100 7.72 15.58 31.33
N CYS A 101 7.65 14.87 30.20
CA CYS A 101 6.90 15.25 29.02
C CYS A 101 5.44 14.76 29.12
N ASP A 102 4.58 15.56 29.75
CA ASP A 102 3.13 15.30 29.86
C ASP A 102 2.31 16.50 29.36
N THR A 103 1.61 16.33 28.23
CA THR A 103 0.75 17.37 27.66
C THR A 103 -0.74 17.18 28.00
N ARG A 104 -1.12 16.25 28.88
CA ARG A 104 -2.54 15.93 29.18
C ARG A 104 -3.35 17.12 29.68
N ALA A 105 -2.71 18.10 30.33
CA ALA A 105 -3.39 19.31 30.77
C ALA A 105 -3.77 20.24 29.62
N TYR A 106 -3.14 20.08 28.45
CA TYR A 106 -3.24 21.01 27.33
C TYR A 106 -3.83 20.37 26.07
N ILE A 107 -3.59 19.08 25.83
CA ILE A 107 -3.98 18.38 24.59
C ILE A 107 -4.83 17.15 24.93
N LYS A 108 -5.99 17.04 24.30
CA LYS A 108 -6.89 15.88 24.40
C LYS A 108 -6.25 14.65 23.75
N ASP A 109 -6.59 13.48 24.27
CA ASP A 109 -6.18 12.21 23.67
C ASP A 109 -6.77 12.09 22.26
N ASP A 110 -6.06 11.40 21.38
CA ASP A 110 -6.52 11.04 20.03
C ASP A 110 -6.98 12.23 19.17
N SER A 111 -6.32 13.38 19.30
CA SER A 111 -6.81 14.64 18.74
C SER A 111 -5.87 15.34 17.75
N VAL A 112 -4.72 14.73 17.42
CA VAL A 112 -3.69 15.33 16.57
C VAL A 112 -3.48 14.53 15.29
N LYS A 113 -3.47 15.18 14.13
CA LYS A 113 -3.22 14.53 12.83
C LYS A 113 -1.74 14.31 12.56
N ILE A 114 -0.89 15.31 12.77
CA ILE A 114 0.55 15.21 12.51
C ILE A 114 1.29 15.48 13.80
N VAL A 115 2.16 14.54 14.19
CA VAL A 115 3.13 14.76 15.26
C VAL A 115 4.54 14.68 14.68
N THR A 116 5.36 15.70 14.90
CA THR A 116 6.77 15.67 14.51
C THR A 116 7.69 15.73 15.70
N LEU A 117 8.94 15.29 15.51
CA LEU A 117 10.04 15.51 16.44
C LEU A 117 11.34 15.56 15.64
N MET A 118 12.22 16.49 15.99
CA MET A 118 13.49 16.67 15.29
C MET A 118 14.68 16.54 16.25
N SER A 119 15.47 15.48 16.08
CA SER A 119 16.76 15.22 16.77
C SER A 119 16.79 15.28 18.30
N ALA A 120 15.63 15.32 18.96
CA ALA A 120 15.53 15.27 20.40
C ALA A 120 15.49 13.81 20.91
N PRO A 121 16.02 13.52 22.12
CA PRO A 121 15.90 12.20 22.70
C PRO A 121 14.44 11.78 22.87
N ILE A 122 14.09 10.60 22.35
CA ILE A 122 12.79 9.97 22.59
C ILE A 122 12.91 9.07 23.81
N ILE A 123 12.26 9.45 24.90
CA ILE A 123 12.22 8.72 26.17
C ILE A 123 10.83 8.10 26.41
N PRO A 124 10.64 7.20 27.40
CA PRO A 124 9.34 6.58 27.66
C PRO A 124 8.17 7.55 27.80
N ASN A 125 8.37 8.66 28.52
CA ASN A 125 7.31 9.64 28.75
C ASN A 125 6.90 10.37 27.47
N SER A 126 7.87 10.83 26.67
CA SER A 126 7.56 11.51 25.39
C SER A 126 6.90 10.57 24.39
N ALA A 127 7.33 9.30 24.30
CA ALA A 127 6.71 8.35 23.38
C ALA A 127 5.26 8.00 23.74
N ARG A 128 4.96 7.83 25.04
CA ARG A 128 3.59 7.63 25.52
C ARG A 128 2.72 8.84 25.26
N ASP A 129 3.25 10.04 25.46
CA ASP A 129 2.49 11.27 25.23
C ASP A 129 2.23 11.50 23.73
N ILE A 130 3.23 11.31 22.86
CA ILE A 130 3.09 11.33 21.39
C ILE A 130 2.00 10.33 20.96
N THR A 131 2.08 9.08 21.43
CA THR A 131 1.11 8.02 21.12
C THR A 131 -0.29 8.36 21.61
N ARG A 132 -0.40 8.97 22.81
CA ARG A 132 -1.69 9.38 23.38
C ARG A 132 -2.39 10.41 22.49
N ILE A 133 -1.68 11.44 22.03
CA ILE A 133 -2.29 12.56 21.32
C ILE A 133 -2.54 12.30 19.84
N VAL A 134 -1.69 11.50 19.17
CA VAL A 134 -1.86 11.20 17.74
C VAL A 134 -3.16 10.44 17.51
N ASN A 135 -3.93 10.86 16.50
CA ASN A 135 -5.22 10.28 16.17
C ASN A 135 -5.06 8.90 15.52
N GLU A 136 -5.76 7.89 16.00
CA GLU A 136 -5.65 6.50 15.53
C GLU A 136 -6.14 6.31 14.07
N ARG A 137 -7.01 7.19 13.56
CA ARG A 137 -7.71 7.01 12.27
C ARG A 137 -7.12 7.82 11.13
N VAL A 138 -6.57 8.99 11.44
CA VAL A 138 -6.02 9.91 10.45
C VAL A 138 -4.60 10.38 10.77
N GLY A 139 -4.05 9.94 11.91
CA GLY A 139 -2.78 10.43 12.41
C GLY A 139 -1.55 9.83 11.74
N MET A 140 -0.46 10.58 11.79
CA MET A 140 0.89 10.14 11.45
C MET A 140 1.91 10.76 12.40
N VAL A 141 3.06 10.10 12.55
CA VAL A 141 4.20 10.60 13.31
C VAL A 141 5.44 10.59 12.43
N VAL A 142 6.18 11.71 12.37
CA VAL A 142 7.42 11.82 11.58
C VAL A 142 8.57 12.29 12.46
N ILE A 143 9.64 11.50 12.51
CA ILE A 143 10.83 11.79 13.30
C ILE A 143 11.99 12.12 12.36
N TYR A 144 12.58 13.30 12.52
CA TYR A 144 13.70 13.76 11.70
C TYR A 144 15.04 13.53 12.38
N GLY A 145 16.06 13.18 11.59
CA GLY A 145 17.46 13.13 12.04
C GLY A 145 17.76 12.02 13.04
N MET A 146 16.97 10.95 13.08
CA MET A 146 17.19 9.78 13.92
C MET A 146 17.14 8.48 13.10
N PRO A 147 18.16 7.60 13.18
CA PRO A 147 18.12 6.32 12.49
C PRO A 147 17.01 5.40 13.01
N VAL A 148 16.42 4.60 12.11
CA VAL A 148 15.37 3.62 12.44
C VAL A 148 15.78 2.63 13.54
N GLU A 149 17.08 2.29 13.59
CA GLU A 149 17.63 1.35 14.57
C GLU A 149 17.85 1.92 15.98
N SER A 150 17.69 3.24 16.13
CA SER A 150 17.94 3.91 17.41
C SER A 150 16.96 3.45 18.49
N GLN A 151 17.43 3.40 19.74
CA GLN A 151 16.62 2.95 20.87
C GLN A 151 15.35 3.80 21.05
N GLY A 152 15.43 5.09 20.78
CA GLY A 152 14.29 6.01 20.84
C GLY A 152 13.21 5.69 19.81
N ILE A 153 13.60 5.37 18.57
CA ILE A 153 12.65 4.97 17.52
C ILE A 153 12.01 3.62 17.86
N LYS A 154 12.79 2.63 18.34
CA LYS A 154 12.25 1.33 18.76
C LYS A 154 11.23 1.46 19.89
N LEU A 155 11.53 2.33 20.85
CA LEU A 155 10.63 2.62 21.97
C LEU A 155 9.34 3.31 21.48
N LEU A 156 9.44 4.28 20.58
CA LEU A 156 8.27 4.94 19.99
C LEU A 156 7.43 3.97 19.17
N ALA A 157 8.06 3.14 18.33
CA ALA A 157 7.40 2.13 17.52
C ALA A 157 6.57 1.17 18.39
N ALA A 158 7.14 0.71 19.52
CA ALA A 158 6.44 -0.17 20.45
C ALA A 158 5.19 0.46 21.07
N GLU A 159 5.24 1.75 21.42
CA GLU A 159 4.08 2.48 21.94
C GLU A 159 3.04 2.72 20.83
N LEU A 160 3.46 3.21 19.66
CA LEU A 160 2.59 3.52 18.52
C LEU A 160 1.87 2.30 17.95
N LYS A 161 2.50 1.13 18.00
CA LYS A 161 1.91 -0.14 17.57
C LYS A 161 0.60 -0.46 18.30
N ASN A 162 0.45 -0.03 19.56
CA ASN A 162 -0.79 -0.21 20.32
C ASN A 162 -1.97 0.56 19.72
N LYS A 163 -1.71 1.58 18.90
CA LYS A 163 -2.69 2.34 18.11
C LYS A 163 -2.67 2.00 16.62
N LEU A 164 -1.92 0.99 16.19
CA LEU A 164 -1.72 0.64 14.78
C LEU A 164 -1.16 1.81 13.94
N LEU A 165 -0.31 2.64 14.55
CA LEU A 165 0.59 3.51 13.81
C LEU A 165 1.89 2.75 13.55
N LEU A 166 2.11 2.38 12.30
CA LEU A 166 3.12 1.42 11.88
C LEU A 166 4.19 2.12 11.06
N TYR A 167 5.43 1.65 11.20
CA TYR A 167 6.56 2.17 10.44
C TYR A 167 6.33 1.97 8.94
N CYS A 168 6.52 3.04 8.15
CA CYS A 168 6.50 3.01 6.69
C CYS A 168 7.91 3.31 6.17
N PRO A 169 8.64 2.32 5.63
CA PRO A 169 9.96 2.55 5.06
C PRO A 169 9.86 3.47 3.84
N ASP A 170 10.88 4.32 3.68
CA ASP A 170 11.05 5.22 2.52
C ASP A 170 9.81 6.04 2.18
N TYR A 171 9.02 6.42 3.20
CA TYR A 171 7.82 7.22 3.01
C TYR A 171 8.16 8.59 2.41
N GLU A 172 7.53 8.94 1.30
CA GLU A 172 7.70 10.26 0.69
C GLU A 172 6.88 11.30 1.46
N LEU A 173 7.57 12.25 2.09
CA LEU A 173 6.94 13.35 2.81
C LEU A 173 6.24 14.31 1.84
N SER A 174 5.12 14.90 2.28
CA SER A 174 4.48 16.00 1.55
C SER A 174 5.33 17.26 1.56
N ASP A 175 5.09 18.19 0.62
CA ASP A 175 5.82 19.46 0.54
C ASP A 175 5.88 20.21 1.89
N TYR A 176 4.79 20.18 2.67
CA TYR A 176 4.73 20.78 4.00
C TYR A 176 5.68 20.10 5.00
N LEU A 177 5.78 18.77 4.97
CA LEU A 177 6.69 18.01 5.84
C LEU A 177 8.14 18.03 5.33
N GLN A 178 8.38 18.48 4.10
CA GLN A 178 9.72 18.74 3.56
C GLN A 178 10.24 20.16 3.89
N GLU A 179 9.44 21.02 4.55
CA GLU A 179 9.88 22.37 4.94
C GLU A 179 11.16 22.39 5.81
N PRO A 180 11.36 21.49 6.80
CA PRO A 180 12.62 21.43 7.54
C PRO A 180 13.73 20.85 6.66
N THR A 181 14.74 21.66 6.36
CA THR A 181 15.88 21.27 5.50
C THR A 181 17.17 21.02 6.29
N MET A 182 17.14 21.10 7.62
CA MET A 182 18.31 20.81 8.47
C MET A 182 18.59 19.31 8.64
N MET A 183 17.67 18.44 8.24
CA MET A 183 17.80 16.99 8.39
C MET A 183 17.49 16.31 7.06
N ASP A 184 18.42 15.46 6.60
CA ASP A 184 18.28 14.74 5.33
C ASP A 184 17.64 13.34 5.50
N SER A 185 17.13 13.03 6.70
CA SER A 185 16.56 11.73 7.02
C SER A 185 15.36 11.83 7.94
N HIS A 186 14.41 10.92 7.74
CA HIS A 186 13.22 10.80 8.57
C HIS A 186 12.78 9.35 8.74
N VAL A 187 11.99 9.13 9.78
CA VAL A 187 11.25 7.88 10.06
C VAL A 187 9.78 8.26 10.15
N ALA A 188 8.92 7.60 9.37
CA ALA A 188 7.49 7.86 9.37
C ALA A 188 6.71 6.68 9.94
N PHE A 189 5.74 6.97 10.79
CA PHE A 189 4.73 6.04 11.29
C PHE A 189 3.37 6.50 10.80
N LEU A 190 2.68 5.64 10.06
CA LEU A 190 1.37 5.92 9.49
C LEU A 190 0.33 5.09 10.20
N ASN A 191 -0.86 5.65 10.46
CA ASN A 191 -1.98 4.81 10.86
C ASN A 191 -2.30 3.77 9.78
N LYS A 192 -2.92 2.68 10.21
CA LYS A 192 -3.29 1.54 9.34
C LYS A 192 -3.96 1.96 8.04
N GLN A 193 -4.96 2.85 8.08
CA GLN A 193 -5.73 3.23 6.90
C GLN A 193 -4.84 3.93 5.86
N LEU A 194 -4.06 4.93 6.28
CA LEU A 194 -3.12 5.61 5.39
C LEU A 194 -2.08 4.66 4.80
N LEU A 195 -1.60 3.70 5.60
CA LEU A 195 -0.60 2.73 5.14
C LEU A 195 -1.18 1.76 4.10
N VAL A 196 -2.40 1.24 4.31
CA VAL A 196 -3.06 0.36 3.32
C VAL A 196 -3.41 1.14 2.05
N ASP A 197 -3.89 2.39 2.17
CA ASP A 197 -4.14 3.27 1.01
C ASP A 197 -2.87 3.48 0.18
N LEU A 198 -1.74 3.69 0.85
CA LEU A 198 -0.44 3.86 0.22
C LEU A 198 0.04 2.57 -0.46
N LEU A 199 -0.10 1.41 0.19
CA LEU A 199 0.24 0.11 -0.39
C LEU A 199 -0.61 -0.22 -1.62
N VAL A 200 -1.92 0.04 -1.57
CA VAL A 200 -2.80 -0.11 -2.74
C VAL A 200 -2.30 0.79 -3.87
N LYS A 201 -1.97 2.06 -3.59
CA LYS A 201 -1.41 2.98 -4.58
C LYS A 201 -0.10 2.45 -5.18
N TYR A 202 0.83 1.95 -4.37
CA TYR A 202 2.10 1.39 -4.86
C TYR A 202 1.86 0.21 -5.80
N VAL A 203 0.98 -0.73 -5.43
CA VAL A 203 0.64 -1.87 -6.31
C VAL A 203 -0.04 -1.41 -7.60
N SER A 204 -1.05 -0.55 -7.52
CA SER A 204 -1.80 -0.05 -8.69
C SER A 204 -0.94 0.80 -9.64
N THR A 205 0.04 1.53 -9.12
CA THR A 205 0.96 2.35 -9.95
C THR A 205 2.21 1.60 -10.39
N GLY A 206 2.43 0.38 -9.91
CA GLY A 206 3.58 -0.45 -10.25
C GLY A 206 4.87 -0.10 -9.51
N ASP A 207 4.79 0.65 -8.40
CA ASP A 207 5.91 0.88 -7.47
C ASP A 207 6.10 -0.36 -6.58
N TYR A 208 6.46 -1.48 -7.22
CA TYR A 208 6.53 -2.78 -6.54
C TYR A 208 7.66 -2.86 -5.52
N ASP A 209 8.74 -2.10 -5.70
CA ASP A 209 9.88 -2.11 -4.78
C ASP A 209 9.48 -1.53 -3.41
N LYS A 210 8.73 -0.41 -3.40
CA LYS A 210 8.17 0.13 -2.15
C LYS A 210 7.09 -0.76 -1.57
N ALA A 211 6.24 -1.36 -2.42
CA ALA A 211 5.21 -2.30 -1.96
C ALA A 211 5.83 -3.51 -1.26
N VAL A 212 6.79 -4.20 -1.89
CA VAL A 212 7.50 -5.35 -1.34
C VAL A 212 8.21 -5.00 -0.05
N THR A 213 8.97 -3.91 -0.04
CA THR A 213 9.71 -3.46 1.15
C THR A 213 8.77 -3.21 2.32
N THR A 214 7.70 -2.43 2.11
CA THR A 214 6.73 -2.11 3.15
C THR A 214 6.01 -3.36 3.68
N THR A 215 5.57 -4.26 2.79
CA THR A 215 4.89 -5.51 3.19
C THR A 215 5.80 -6.43 4.00
N LYS A 216 7.09 -6.51 3.65
CA LYS A 216 8.05 -7.27 4.43
C LYS A 216 8.13 -6.77 5.88
N PHE A 217 8.22 -5.45 6.09
CA PHE A 217 8.21 -4.88 7.44
C PHE A 217 6.93 -5.20 8.21
N LEU A 218 5.77 -5.19 7.55
CA LEU A 218 4.50 -5.59 8.17
C LEU A 218 4.48 -7.05 8.59
N LYS A 219 5.07 -7.95 7.78
CA LYS A 219 5.22 -9.36 8.13
C LYS A 219 6.13 -9.54 9.34
N ASP A 220 7.28 -8.87 9.34
CA ASP A 220 8.28 -8.95 10.39
C ASP A 220 7.77 -8.37 11.72
N ASP A 221 6.90 -7.33 11.66
CA ASP A 221 6.26 -6.74 12.84
C ASP A 221 5.00 -7.53 13.30
N ASN A 222 4.73 -8.70 12.72
CA ASN A 222 3.63 -9.59 13.11
C ASN A 222 2.24 -8.93 13.05
N VAL A 223 2.02 -8.05 12.06
CA VAL A 223 0.75 -7.36 11.79
C VAL A 223 0.16 -7.84 10.46
N GLY A 224 0.15 -9.17 10.25
CA GLY A 224 -0.28 -9.82 9.01
C GLY A 224 -1.71 -9.48 8.57
N PHE A 225 -2.61 -9.13 9.50
CA PHE A 225 -3.97 -8.69 9.18
C PHE A 225 -4.02 -7.41 8.31
N VAL A 226 -2.96 -6.58 8.32
CA VAL A 226 -2.85 -5.42 7.42
C VAL A 226 -2.58 -5.87 5.98
N ILE A 227 -1.82 -6.96 5.82
CA ILE A 227 -1.56 -7.58 4.51
C ILE A 227 -2.85 -8.25 4.00
N GLU A 228 -3.60 -8.94 4.87
CA GLU A 228 -4.91 -9.49 4.53
C GLU A 228 -5.87 -8.41 3.99
N GLU A 229 -5.94 -7.26 4.67
CA GLU A 229 -6.75 -6.12 4.23
C GLU A 229 -6.28 -5.53 2.89
N LEU A 230 -4.97 -5.45 2.65
CA LEU A 230 -4.42 -5.04 1.36
C LEU A 230 -4.88 -5.99 0.23
N ILE A 231 -4.73 -7.31 0.42
CA ILE A 231 -5.11 -8.30 -0.58
C ILE A 231 -6.61 -8.25 -0.85
N ASP A 232 -7.43 -8.16 0.20
CA ASP A 232 -8.88 -8.05 0.07
C ASP A 232 -9.30 -6.82 -0.76
N ARG A 233 -8.70 -5.65 -0.49
CA ARG A 233 -8.97 -4.43 -1.24
C ARG A 233 -8.56 -4.54 -2.71
N LEU A 234 -7.40 -5.12 -2.99
CA LEU A 234 -6.92 -5.33 -4.36
C LEU A 234 -7.85 -6.29 -5.13
N LEU A 235 -8.37 -7.34 -4.49
CA LEU A 235 -9.35 -8.26 -5.10
C LEU A 235 -10.67 -7.58 -5.42
N HIS A 236 -11.22 -6.84 -4.45
CA HIS A 236 -12.48 -6.11 -4.64
C HIS A 236 -12.37 -5.00 -5.69
N ALA A 237 -11.20 -4.35 -5.80
CA ALA A 237 -10.89 -3.38 -6.84
C ALA A 237 -10.63 -4.03 -8.22
N ARG A 238 -10.57 -5.37 -8.30
CA ARG A 238 -10.17 -6.12 -9.51
C ARG A 238 -8.80 -5.71 -10.04
N GLU A 239 -7.86 -5.42 -9.13
CA GLU A 239 -6.53 -4.91 -9.48
C GLU A 239 -5.66 -6.02 -10.09
N SER A 240 -5.44 -5.93 -11.41
CA SER A 240 -4.59 -6.89 -12.14
C SER A 240 -3.13 -6.86 -11.70
N ASN A 241 -2.64 -5.73 -11.17
CA ASN A 241 -1.26 -5.62 -10.70
C ASN A 241 -0.98 -6.46 -9.44
N MET A 242 -2.01 -7.04 -8.80
CA MET A 242 -1.81 -8.02 -7.72
C MET A 242 -0.91 -9.18 -8.15
N PHE A 243 -1.06 -9.66 -9.38
CA PHE A 243 -0.25 -10.74 -9.93
C PHE A 243 1.23 -10.35 -10.05
N ALA A 244 1.49 -9.14 -10.54
CA ALA A 244 2.83 -8.56 -10.63
C ALA A 244 3.46 -8.39 -9.24
N TYR A 245 2.67 -7.91 -8.29
CA TYR A 245 3.09 -7.77 -6.90
C TYR A 245 3.42 -9.12 -6.24
N ALA A 246 2.60 -10.16 -6.45
CA ALA A 246 2.89 -11.52 -5.99
C ALA A 246 4.19 -12.08 -6.59
N ASP A 247 4.42 -11.89 -7.90
CA ASP A 247 5.63 -12.31 -8.59
C ASP A 247 6.89 -11.59 -8.07
N LYS A 248 6.77 -10.29 -7.73
CA LYS A 248 7.85 -9.51 -7.12
C LYS A 248 8.16 -9.95 -5.69
N LEU A 249 7.15 -10.19 -4.86
CA LEU A 249 7.35 -10.79 -3.53
C LEU A 249 8.03 -12.15 -3.63
N TRP A 250 7.56 -12.99 -4.56
CA TRP A 250 8.13 -14.31 -4.79
C TRP A 250 9.59 -14.24 -5.22
N SER A 251 9.89 -13.42 -6.23
CA SER A 251 11.25 -13.21 -6.74
C SER A 251 12.21 -12.63 -5.71
N ALA A 252 11.70 -11.84 -4.75
CA ALA A 252 12.47 -11.31 -3.63
C ALA A 252 12.68 -12.33 -2.48
N GLY A 253 12.17 -13.55 -2.61
CA GLY A 253 12.31 -14.62 -1.60
C GLY A 253 11.27 -14.57 -0.48
N HIS A 254 10.27 -13.70 -0.56
CA HIS A 254 9.18 -13.58 0.42
C HIS A 254 8.03 -14.55 0.12
N HIS A 255 8.39 -15.83 -0.06
CA HIS A 255 7.44 -16.88 -0.43
C HIS A 255 6.37 -17.12 0.64
N ASP A 256 6.71 -16.93 1.92
CA ASP A 256 5.79 -17.06 3.04
C ASP A 256 4.64 -16.05 2.93
N ILE A 257 4.92 -14.80 2.60
CA ILE A 257 3.89 -13.77 2.39
C ILE A 257 2.91 -14.18 1.28
N VAL A 258 3.42 -14.69 0.16
CA VAL A 258 2.57 -15.18 -0.94
C VAL A 258 1.72 -16.38 -0.49
N ASN A 259 2.31 -17.31 0.26
CA ASN A 259 1.64 -18.52 0.73
C ASN A 259 0.59 -18.26 1.80
N ASP A 260 0.82 -17.28 2.67
CA ASP A 260 -0.03 -17.00 3.82
C ASP A 260 -1.24 -16.14 3.42
N PHE A 261 -1.03 -15.10 2.60
CA PHE A 261 -2.04 -14.03 2.43
C PHE A 261 -2.77 -14.00 1.09
N PHE A 262 -2.20 -14.54 0.01
CA PHE A 262 -2.84 -14.44 -1.30
C PHE A 262 -3.93 -15.51 -1.50
N PRO A 263 -4.82 -15.37 -2.51
CA PRO A 263 -5.72 -16.44 -2.92
C PRO A 263 -4.99 -17.64 -3.54
N SER A 264 -5.64 -18.80 -3.53
CA SER A 264 -5.11 -20.06 -4.09
C SER A 264 -4.66 -19.94 -5.54
N GLU A 265 -5.48 -19.31 -6.39
CA GLU A 265 -5.24 -19.12 -7.81
C GLU A 265 -3.97 -18.28 -8.05
N VAL A 266 -3.77 -17.22 -7.26
CA VAL A 266 -2.57 -16.38 -7.35
C VAL A 266 -1.34 -17.17 -6.91
N LYS A 267 -1.43 -17.98 -5.85
CA LYS A 267 -0.33 -18.87 -5.42
C LYS A 267 0.07 -19.84 -6.51
N LEU A 268 -0.90 -20.54 -7.11
CA LEU A 268 -0.67 -21.53 -8.17
C LEU A 268 0.03 -20.91 -9.38
N ILE A 269 -0.45 -19.73 -9.81
CA ILE A 269 0.11 -18.99 -10.94
C ILE A 269 1.53 -18.51 -10.64
N THR A 270 1.73 -17.89 -9.47
CA THR A 270 3.04 -17.34 -9.07
C THR A 270 4.11 -18.42 -8.98
N LYS A 271 3.75 -19.61 -8.46
CA LYS A 271 4.63 -20.78 -8.38
C LYS A 271 4.83 -21.51 -9.71
N GLN A 272 4.11 -21.11 -10.76
CA GLN A 272 4.09 -21.78 -12.06
C GLN A 272 3.78 -23.29 -11.93
N GLU A 273 2.88 -23.62 -11.00
CA GLU A 273 2.37 -24.97 -10.82
C GLU A 273 1.51 -25.39 -12.03
N ARG A 274 1.32 -26.70 -12.19
CA ARG A 274 0.38 -27.20 -13.19
C ARG A 274 -1.04 -26.93 -12.69
N VAL A 275 -1.85 -26.34 -13.54
CA VAL A 275 -3.23 -25.95 -13.22
C VAL A 275 -4.22 -26.49 -14.25
N LYS A 276 -5.47 -26.52 -13.85
CA LYS A 276 -6.63 -26.65 -14.74
C LYS A 276 -7.30 -25.29 -14.85
N ILE A 277 -7.70 -24.93 -16.08
CA ILE A 277 -8.39 -23.69 -16.37
C ILE A 277 -9.83 -24.05 -16.74
N ILE A 278 -10.80 -23.74 -15.88
CA ILE A 278 -12.18 -24.24 -15.98
C ILE A 278 -13.13 -23.06 -16.20
N GLY A 279 -13.87 -23.09 -17.31
CA GLY A 279 -14.85 -22.04 -17.61
C GLY A 279 -16.00 -22.10 -16.62
N ARG A 280 -16.24 -21.01 -15.88
CA ARG A 280 -17.18 -20.97 -14.76
C ARG A 280 -18.60 -21.36 -15.16
N HIS A 281 -19.08 -20.78 -16.26
CA HIS A 281 -20.47 -20.89 -16.68
C HIS A 281 -20.86 -22.31 -17.10
N TYR A 282 -20.04 -22.94 -17.94
CA TYR A 282 -20.31 -24.28 -18.47
C TYR A 282 -19.63 -25.39 -17.67
N ASN A 283 -18.77 -25.04 -16.72
CA ASN A 283 -17.97 -25.98 -15.93
C ASN A 283 -17.18 -26.96 -16.83
N GLN A 284 -16.49 -26.42 -17.85
CA GLN A 284 -15.71 -27.20 -18.81
C GLN A 284 -14.23 -26.83 -18.72
N ALA A 285 -13.35 -27.84 -18.72
CA ALA A 285 -11.91 -27.64 -18.59
C ALA A 285 -11.27 -27.36 -19.96
N LEU A 286 -10.37 -26.38 -20.00
CA LEU A 286 -9.67 -26.00 -21.22
C LEU A 286 -8.73 -27.13 -21.69
N LYS A 287 -8.76 -27.42 -22.99
CA LYS A 287 -7.87 -28.36 -23.67
C LYS A 287 -7.46 -27.88 -25.06
N LEU A 288 -6.48 -28.55 -25.63
CA LEU A 288 -6.16 -28.47 -27.06
C LEU A 288 -6.64 -29.72 -27.80
N ASP A 289 -6.96 -29.58 -29.08
CA ASP A 289 -7.37 -30.66 -29.96
C ASP A 289 -6.22 -31.66 -30.21
N SER A 290 -6.54 -32.93 -30.46
CA SER A 290 -5.58 -33.97 -30.84
C SER A 290 -5.09 -33.84 -32.27
N HIS A 291 -5.80 -33.10 -33.12
CA HIS A 291 -5.43 -32.85 -34.51
C HIS A 291 -4.70 -31.52 -34.67
N LEU A 292 -3.77 -31.51 -35.63
CA LEU A 292 -3.07 -30.30 -36.08
C LEU A 292 -3.76 -29.74 -37.31
N ASP A 293 -3.76 -28.42 -37.43
CA ASP A 293 -4.05 -27.76 -38.69
C ASP A 293 -2.81 -27.71 -39.61
N TRP A 294 -2.93 -27.05 -40.75
CA TRP A 294 -1.86 -26.92 -41.73
C TRP A 294 -0.72 -25.98 -41.31
N TYR A 295 -0.90 -25.21 -40.22
CA TYR A 295 0.14 -24.40 -39.58
C TYR A 295 0.80 -25.12 -38.40
N ASN A 296 0.43 -26.38 -38.13
CA ASN A 296 0.81 -27.14 -36.94
C ASN A 296 0.30 -26.53 -35.62
N ASP A 297 -0.85 -25.87 -35.67
CA ASP A 297 -1.59 -25.38 -34.51
C ASP A 297 -2.68 -26.39 -34.11
N ARG A 298 -3.05 -26.40 -32.83
CA ARG A 298 -4.15 -27.21 -32.28
C ARG A 298 -5.31 -26.32 -31.89
N LEU A 299 -6.52 -26.72 -32.23
CA LEU A 299 -7.68 -25.92 -31.86
C LEU A 299 -7.96 -25.99 -30.35
N ALA A 300 -8.36 -24.90 -29.71
CA ALA A 300 -8.63 -24.88 -28.27
C ALA A 300 -10.12 -25.06 -27.96
N TRP A 301 -10.43 -25.85 -26.93
CA TRP A 301 -11.79 -26.27 -26.58
C TRP A 301 -12.01 -26.33 -25.06
N GLY A 302 -13.26 -26.23 -24.63
CA GLY A 302 -13.71 -26.68 -23.31
C GLY A 302 -14.22 -28.12 -23.39
N ASP A 303 -13.63 -29.01 -22.60
CA ASP A 303 -14.05 -30.40 -22.48
C ASP A 303 -15.25 -30.54 -21.53
N SER A 304 -16.27 -31.23 -22.01
CA SER A 304 -17.52 -31.47 -21.28
C SER A 304 -17.43 -32.53 -20.18
N LYS A 305 -16.41 -33.38 -20.21
CA LYS A 305 -16.31 -34.58 -19.37
C LYS A 305 -14.99 -34.64 -18.60
N ASP A 306 -13.87 -34.54 -19.30
CA ASP A 306 -12.54 -34.69 -18.71
C ASP A 306 -12.06 -33.38 -18.06
N LYS A 307 -11.59 -33.51 -16.82
CA LYS A 307 -11.08 -32.43 -15.98
C LYS A 307 -9.86 -32.87 -15.19
N THR A 308 -9.20 -33.95 -15.58
CA THR A 308 -8.10 -34.54 -14.78
C THR A 308 -6.95 -35.02 -15.62
N SER A 309 -7.16 -35.41 -16.88
CA SER A 309 -6.07 -35.91 -17.70
C SER A 309 -4.98 -34.85 -17.95
N HIS A 310 -3.84 -35.29 -18.46
CA HIS A 310 -2.74 -34.42 -18.88
C HIS A 310 -3.18 -33.36 -19.91
N ARG A 311 -4.22 -33.65 -20.70
CA ARG A 311 -4.77 -32.73 -21.70
C ARG A 311 -5.35 -31.45 -21.10
N MET A 312 -5.79 -31.54 -19.84
CA MET A 312 -6.33 -30.43 -19.04
C MET A 312 -5.26 -29.66 -18.27
N SER A 313 -3.99 -30.04 -18.43
CA SER A 313 -2.88 -29.50 -17.63
C SER A 313 -2.20 -28.33 -18.32
N TRP A 314 -2.23 -27.17 -17.68
CA TRP A 314 -1.66 -25.91 -18.16
C TRP A 314 -0.66 -25.32 -17.18
N LYS A 315 0.19 -24.42 -17.66
CA LYS A 315 1.03 -23.54 -16.84
C LYS A 315 0.90 -22.11 -17.32
N LEU A 316 0.84 -21.17 -16.38
CA LEU A 316 0.91 -19.74 -16.67
C LEU A 316 2.35 -19.28 -16.41
N ILE A 317 3.02 -18.84 -17.47
CA ILE A 317 4.43 -18.49 -17.46
C ILE A 317 4.54 -16.96 -17.50
N PRO A 318 5.13 -16.31 -16.48
CA PRO A 318 5.20 -14.85 -16.40
C PRO A 318 6.11 -14.27 -17.50
N VAL A 319 5.68 -13.13 -18.06
CA VAL A 319 6.44 -12.31 -19.00
C VAL A 319 6.33 -10.84 -18.56
N TRP A 320 7.46 -10.23 -18.24
CA TRP A 320 7.53 -8.83 -17.86
C TRP A 320 7.74 -7.93 -19.09
N GLU A 321 6.82 -7.01 -19.34
CA GLU A 321 6.94 -5.96 -20.37
C GLU A 321 6.62 -4.59 -19.77
N ASN A 322 7.55 -3.64 -19.82
CA ASN A 322 7.35 -2.26 -19.35
C ASN A 322 6.71 -2.17 -17.96
N ASN A 323 7.24 -2.92 -16.99
CA ASN A 323 6.74 -3.02 -15.61
C ASN A 323 5.32 -3.60 -15.48
N LYS A 324 4.81 -4.29 -16.50
CA LYS A 324 3.56 -5.04 -16.43
C LYS A 324 3.84 -6.53 -16.53
N LEU A 325 3.09 -7.30 -15.73
CA LEU A 325 3.14 -8.75 -15.80
C LEU A 325 2.05 -9.27 -16.74
N LEU A 326 2.48 -9.96 -17.78
CA LEU A 326 1.65 -10.71 -18.71
C LEU A 326 1.99 -12.19 -18.58
N TYR A 327 1.21 -13.05 -19.23
CA TYR A 327 1.40 -14.49 -19.16
C TYR A 327 1.37 -15.15 -20.52
N LYS A 328 2.28 -16.10 -20.73
CA LYS A 328 2.12 -17.16 -21.72
C LYS A 328 1.36 -18.32 -21.06
N ILE A 329 0.29 -18.81 -21.68
CA ILE A 329 -0.52 -19.93 -21.15
C ILE A 329 -0.15 -21.18 -21.94
N MET A 330 0.62 -22.08 -21.33
CA MET A 330 1.18 -23.27 -21.99
C MET A 330 0.42 -24.54 -21.61
N ASN A 331 -0.09 -25.27 -22.60
CA ASN A 331 -0.58 -26.62 -22.41
C ASN A 331 0.60 -27.57 -22.24
N THR A 332 0.60 -28.38 -21.19
CA THR A 332 1.76 -29.21 -20.83
C THR A 332 1.78 -30.56 -21.55
N GLU A 333 0.65 -31.04 -22.08
CA GLU A 333 0.61 -32.27 -22.89
C GLU A 333 1.32 -32.05 -24.24
N HIS A 334 1.02 -30.94 -24.90
CA HIS A 334 1.53 -30.65 -26.24
C HIS A 334 2.69 -29.65 -26.27
N THR A 335 3.04 -29.04 -25.13
CA THR A 335 4.04 -27.96 -25.05
C THR A 335 3.72 -26.82 -26.03
N MET A 336 2.45 -26.42 -26.06
CA MET A 336 1.92 -25.40 -26.96
C MET A 336 1.32 -24.23 -26.19
N TYR A 337 1.45 -23.03 -26.73
CA TYR A 337 1.01 -21.79 -26.11
C TYR A 337 -0.31 -21.32 -26.69
N LEU A 338 -1.25 -20.96 -25.81
CA LEU A 338 -2.54 -20.42 -26.19
C LEU A 338 -2.38 -19.07 -26.88
N LYS A 339 -3.10 -18.89 -28.00
CA LYS A 339 -3.17 -17.66 -28.77
C LYS A 339 -4.56 -17.43 -29.33
N LEU A 340 -4.82 -16.20 -29.78
CA LEU A 340 -5.96 -15.89 -30.64
C LEU A 340 -5.56 -15.84 -32.12
N ASP A 341 -6.51 -16.15 -32.98
CA ASP A 341 -6.38 -16.02 -34.43
C ASP A 341 -6.33 -14.54 -34.87
N LYS A 342 -5.65 -14.29 -35.99
CA LYS A 342 -5.65 -12.99 -36.67
C LYS A 342 -6.98 -12.74 -37.39
N SER A 343 -7.69 -13.79 -37.77
CA SER A 343 -9.01 -13.69 -38.38
C SER A 343 -10.10 -13.61 -37.32
N VAL A 344 -11.19 -12.93 -37.66
CA VAL A 344 -12.41 -12.87 -36.85
C VAL A 344 -13.55 -13.60 -37.55
N ASP A 345 -14.54 -14.03 -36.79
CA ASP A 345 -15.81 -14.52 -37.33
C ASP A 345 -16.80 -13.39 -37.64
N GLY A 346 -18.05 -13.73 -37.95
CA GLY A 346 -19.11 -12.75 -38.24
C GLY A 346 -19.52 -11.87 -37.05
N TYR A 347 -19.12 -12.22 -35.83
CA TYR A 347 -19.37 -11.45 -34.61
C TYR A 347 -18.14 -10.64 -34.15
N GLY A 348 -17.03 -10.78 -34.88
CA GLY A 348 -15.74 -10.19 -34.52
C GLY A 348 -14.93 -11.02 -33.51
N ASP A 349 -15.40 -12.21 -33.15
CA ASP A 349 -14.73 -13.10 -32.21
C ASP A 349 -13.55 -13.80 -32.89
N ARG A 350 -12.48 -14.05 -32.12
CA ARG A 350 -11.26 -14.70 -32.62
C ARG A 350 -11.16 -16.10 -32.12
N LYS A 351 -10.94 -17.05 -33.02
CA LYS A 351 -10.78 -18.45 -32.64
C LYS A 351 -9.51 -18.63 -31.81
N ALA A 352 -9.54 -19.47 -30.77
CA ALA A 352 -8.37 -19.72 -29.94
C ALA A 352 -7.65 -21.02 -30.36
N TRP A 353 -6.33 -20.96 -30.32
CA TRP A 353 -5.44 -22.02 -30.79
C TRP A 353 -4.29 -22.23 -29.82
N GLY A 354 -3.69 -23.42 -29.82
CA GLY A 354 -2.38 -23.70 -29.25
C GLY A 354 -1.34 -23.78 -30.34
N SER A 355 -0.18 -23.14 -30.16
CA SER A 355 0.91 -23.19 -31.13
C SER A 355 2.28 -23.35 -30.48
N ASN A 356 3.25 -23.88 -31.24
CA ASN A 356 4.64 -23.98 -30.78
C ASN A 356 5.37 -22.62 -30.76
N ASN A 357 5.02 -21.70 -31.65
CA ASN A 357 5.49 -20.31 -31.57
C ASN A 357 4.81 -19.59 -30.40
N SER A 358 5.52 -18.67 -29.73
CA SER A 358 4.97 -17.82 -28.66
C SER A 358 5.53 -16.39 -28.63
N GLU A 359 6.12 -15.93 -29.72
CA GLU A 359 6.81 -14.63 -29.80
C GLU A 359 5.89 -13.46 -30.20
N GLU A 360 4.63 -13.74 -30.55
CA GLU A 360 3.67 -12.70 -30.92
C GLU A 360 2.87 -12.25 -29.69
N LYS A 361 2.48 -10.96 -29.66
CA LYS A 361 1.64 -10.41 -28.59
C LYS A 361 0.30 -11.14 -28.40
N ARG A 362 -0.21 -11.79 -29.45
CA ARG A 362 -1.42 -12.62 -29.38
C ARG A 362 -1.27 -13.90 -28.55
N HIS A 363 -0.06 -14.22 -28.07
CA HIS A 363 0.23 -15.30 -27.12
C HIS A 363 0.34 -14.81 -25.66
N LEU A 364 0.26 -13.51 -25.45
CA LEU A 364 0.34 -12.89 -24.13
C LEU A 364 -1.07 -12.62 -23.60
N TRP A 365 -1.25 -12.85 -22.32
CA TRP A 365 -2.53 -12.77 -21.64
C TRP A 365 -2.43 -11.92 -20.38
N LYS A 366 -3.42 -11.06 -20.18
CA LYS A 366 -3.65 -10.32 -18.93
C LYS A 366 -4.66 -11.07 -18.08
N LEU A 367 -4.42 -11.11 -16.77
CA LEU A 367 -5.32 -11.69 -15.79
C LEU A 367 -5.93 -10.57 -14.93
N THR A 368 -7.25 -10.65 -14.73
CA THR A 368 -7.98 -9.74 -13.83
C THR A 368 -8.76 -10.57 -12.82
N PRO A 369 -8.50 -10.41 -11.50
CA PRO A 369 -9.21 -11.17 -10.49
C PRO A 369 -10.63 -10.62 -10.30
N VAL A 370 -11.60 -11.50 -10.07
CA VAL A 370 -12.98 -11.11 -9.75
C VAL A 370 -13.53 -12.01 -8.64
N VAL A 371 -13.96 -11.37 -7.55
CA VAL A 371 -14.68 -12.04 -6.46
C VAL A 371 -16.16 -12.14 -6.82
N LEU A 372 -16.72 -13.35 -6.72
CA LEU A 372 -18.14 -13.62 -6.85
C LEU A 372 -18.62 -14.31 -5.57
N GLU A 373 -19.91 -14.21 -5.25
CA GLU A 373 -20.52 -14.98 -4.14
C GLU A 373 -20.25 -16.48 -4.22
N THR A 374 -20.07 -16.98 -5.44
CA THR A 374 -19.92 -18.39 -5.74
C THR A 374 -18.46 -18.85 -5.90
N GLY A 375 -17.51 -17.99 -5.56
CA GLY A 375 -16.06 -18.23 -5.63
C GLY A 375 -15.34 -17.31 -6.61
N ASN A 376 -14.03 -17.14 -6.39
CA ASN A 376 -13.18 -16.29 -7.22
C ASN A 376 -13.03 -16.86 -8.64
N VAL A 377 -12.97 -15.95 -9.61
CA VAL A 377 -12.68 -16.27 -11.01
C VAL A 377 -11.67 -15.27 -11.56
N LEU A 378 -10.98 -15.67 -12.63
CA LEU A 378 -10.14 -14.78 -13.41
C LEU A 378 -10.81 -14.47 -14.74
N LEU A 379 -10.77 -13.21 -15.15
CA LEU A 379 -10.94 -12.84 -16.55
C LEU A 379 -9.56 -12.95 -17.21
N ILE A 380 -9.51 -13.68 -18.33
CA ILE A 380 -8.28 -13.92 -19.09
C ILE A 380 -8.44 -13.20 -20.43
N GLU A 381 -7.71 -12.09 -20.59
CA GLU A 381 -7.82 -11.21 -21.76
C GLU A 381 -6.56 -11.25 -22.60
N ASN A 382 -6.73 -11.37 -23.92
CA ASN A 382 -5.61 -11.38 -24.84
C ASN A 382 -4.95 -10.00 -24.93
N HIS A 383 -3.63 -9.94 -24.86
CA HIS A 383 -2.88 -8.69 -24.85
C HIS A 383 -2.98 -7.92 -26.18
N GLU A 384 -2.92 -8.62 -27.32
CA GLU A 384 -2.96 -7.98 -28.65
C GLU A 384 -4.35 -7.42 -28.97
N TYR A 385 -5.40 -8.19 -28.67
CA TYR A 385 -6.75 -7.89 -29.15
C TYR A 385 -7.69 -7.32 -28.08
N GLY A 386 -7.29 -7.35 -26.80
CA GLY A 386 -8.16 -6.92 -25.70
C GLY A 386 -9.44 -7.77 -25.56
N GLN A 387 -9.44 -9.00 -26.12
CA GLN A 387 -10.59 -9.89 -26.11
C GLN A 387 -10.47 -10.91 -24.98
N GLY A 388 -11.50 -11.00 -24.13
CA GLY A 388 -11.57 -11.98 -23.05
C GLY A 388 -11.97 -13.37 -23.54
N LEU A 389 -11.39 -14.41 -22.94
CA LEU A 389 -11.71 -15.79 -23.29
C LEU A 389 -13.17 -16.15 -22.96
N LYS A 390 -13.84 -16.82 -23.90
CA LYS A 390 -15.16 -17.44 -23.72
C LYS A 390 -15.23 -18.81 -24.37
N LEU A 391 -16.15 -19.63 -23.87
CA LEU A 391 -16.59 -20.85 -24.55
C LEU A 391 -17.83 -20.53 -25.39
N ASP A 392 -17.92 -21.18 -26.54
CA ASP A 392 -19.06 -21.10 -27.46
C ASP A 392 -20.36 -21.54 -26.77
N ALA A 393 -21.48 -20.93 -27.16
CA ALA A 393 -22.81 -21.33 -26.72
C ALA A 393 -23.28 -22.63 -27.38
N SER A 394 -22.71 -22.98 -28.53
CA SER A 394 -22.92 -24.26 -29.20
C SER A 394 -21.97 -25.33 -28.64
N VAL A 395 -22.43 -26.58 -28.63
CA VAL A 395 -21.59 -27.75 -28.37
C VAL A 395 -21.38 -28.55 -29.65
N ASP A 396 -20.26 -29.24 -29.74
CA ASP A 396 -20.07 -30.28 -30.73
C ASP A 396 -20.82 -31.58 -30.33
N TRP A 397 -20.58 -32.65 -31.10
CA TRP A 397 -21.22 -33.94 -30.86
C TRP A 397 -20.71 -34.67 -29.61
N TYR A 398 -19.55 -34.29 -29.07
CA TYR A 398 -19.02 -34.79 -27.81
C TYR A 398 -19.56 -34.02 -26.60
N GLY A 399 -20.13 -32.84 -26.82
CA GLY A 399 -20.57 -31.90 -25.80
C GLY A 399 -19.58 -30.76 -25.55
N ASP A 400 -18.47 -30.73 -26.28
CA ASP A 400 -17.36 -29.80 -26.09
C ASP A 400 -17.65 -28.47 -26.76
N ARG A 401 -17.10 -27.39 -26.21
CA ARG A 401 -17.35 -26.02 -26.67
C ARG A 401 -16.09 -25.42 -27.24
N LEU A 402 -16.21 -24.77 -28.38
CA LEU A 402 -15.07 -24.10 -29.01
C LEU A 402 -14.63 -22.91 -28.17
N LEU A 403 -13.32 -22.67 -28.05
CA LEU A 403 -12.78 -21.51 -27.34
C LEU A 403 -12.61 -20.32 -28.28
N TRP A 404 -13.05 -19.16 -27.82
CA TRP A 404 -13.01 -17.90 -28.55
C TRP A 404 -12.46 -16.75 -27.68
N GLY A 405 -11.86 -15.77 -28.32
CA GLY A 405 -11.74 -14.41 -27.80
C GLY A 405 -13.01 -13.63 -28.12
N ASN A 406 -13.68 -13.14 -27.08
CA ASN A 406 -14.94 -12.42 -27.17
C ASN A 406 -14.72 -10.96 -27.57
N ASN A 407 -15.41 -10.51 -28.63
CA ASN A 407 -15.40 -9.12 -29.10
C ASN A 407 -16.27 -8.16 -28.27
N GLY A 408 -16.89 -8.65 -27.19
CA GLY A 408 -17.73 -7.86 -26.28
C GLY A 408 -17.11 -7.64 -24.89
N ASN A 409 -17.83 -6.89 -24.06
CA ASN A 409 -17.40 -6.59 -22.69
C ASN A 409 -17.54 -7.80 -21.75
N VAL A 410 -16.42 -8.45 -21.43
CA VAL A 410 -16.39 -9.59 -20.48
C VAL A 410 -16.49 -9.16 -19.01
N ASN A 411 -16.08 -7.93 -18.69
CA ASN A 411 -16.08 -7.40 -17.32
C ASN A 411 -17.49 -7.23 -16.74
N GLY A 412 -18.49 -7.05 -17.62
CA GLY A 412 -19.90 -6.90 -17.24
C GLY A 412 -20.61 -8.20 -16.86
N ASN A 413 -20.02 -9.38 -17.16
CA ASN A 413 -20.62 -10.67 -16.79
C ASN A 413 -19.54 -11.71 -16.40
N PRO A 414 -18.83 -11.50 -15.27
CA PRO A 414 -17.77 -12.39 -14.83
C PRO A 414 -18.26 -13.80 -14.46
N SER A 415 -19.54 -13.96 -14.08
CA SER A 415 -20.13 -15.30 -13.88
C SER A 415 -20.20 -16.11 -15.17
N TYR A 416 -20.31 -15.44 -16.33
CA TYR A 416 -20.32 -16.07 -17.64
C TYR A 416 -18.90 -16.26 -18.21
N PHE A 417 -18.08 -15.21 -18.16
CA PHE A 417 -16.76 -15.15 -18.80
C PHE A 417 -15.58 -15.53 -17.89
N GLY A 418 -15.84 -15.77 -16.59
CA GLY A 418 -14.81 -16.08 -15.61
C GLY A 418 -14.26 -17.50 -15.74
N TRP A 419 -12.99 -17.64 -15.38
CA TRP A 419 -12.25 -18.90 -15.37
C TRP A 419 -11.77 -19.22 -13.96
N VAL A 420 -12.06 -20.43 -13.49
CA VAL A 420 -11.52 -20.96 -12.24
C VAL A 420 -10.15 -21.58 -12.52
N ILE A 421 -9.18 -21.29 -11.65
CA ILE A 421 -7.82 -21.84 -11.72
C ILE A 421 -7.63 -22.77 -10.54
N ASP A 422 -7.56 -24.07 -10.82
CA ASP A 422 -7.39 -25.11 -9.80
C ASP A 422 -6.07 -25.85 -10.01
N ALA A 423 -5.52 -26.43 -8.94
CA ALA A 423 -4.37 -27.31 -9.03
C ALA A 423 -4.69 -28.51 -9.95
N TRP A 424 -3.76 -28.84 -10.85
CA TRP A 424 -3.82 -30.08 -11.61
C TRP A 424 -3.20 -31.20 -10.76
N GLN A 425 -4.05 -32.14 -10.32
CA GLN A 425 -3.70 -33.31 -9.50
C GLN A 425 -3.99 -34.59 -10.24
#